data_AF-A0A6C0JH20-F1
#
_entry.id   AF-A0A6C0JH20-F1
#
_cell.length_a   1.000
_cell.length_b   1.000
_cell.length_c   1.000
_cell.angle_alpha   90.00
_cell.angle_beta   90.00
_cell.angle_gamma   90.00
#
_symmetry.space_group_name_H-M   'P 1'
#
loop_
_entity.id
_entity.type
_entity.pdbx_description
1 polymer ?
#
loop_
_entity_poly.entity_id
_entity_poly.type
_entity_poly.pdbx_seq_one_letter_code
_entity_poly.pdbx_strand_id
1 'polypeptide(L)'
;MHYFAESIVVGLYCVTIFWMLRPYILDKNALFFLTGFSKHLFGWILGLQTYYCKFGNACERYNSGANTMRSFSFKGQMFAESLAEGLLFLVLLQILFKIVNNTLNKYVILFLLGVLLHLSFELSGIHHRFCLENCNRKSHY
;
A
#
# COMPACT_ATOMS: atom_id res chain seq x y z
N MET A 1 -9.95 12.42 -0.90
CA MET A 1 -10.48 12.05 0.44
C MET A 1 -9.47 12.47 1.51
N HIS A 2 -9.86 12.69 2.77
CA HIS A 2 -8.86 13.01 3.81
C HIS A 2 -7.91 11.82 3.99
N TYR A 3 -6.60 12.04 3.83
CA TYR A 3 -5.55 11.02 3.93
C TYR A 3 -5.70 10.08 5.14
N PHE A 4 -6.17 10.63 6.27
CA PHE A 4 -6.45 9.86 7.47
C PHE A 4 -7.52 8.77 7.28
N ALA A 5 -8.60 9.06 6.55
CA ALA A 5 -9.65 8.09 6.26
C ALA A 5 -9.12 6.98 5.33
N GLU A 6 -8.32 7.35 4.33
CA GLU A 6 -7.65 6.38 3.44
C GLU A 6 -6.72 5.46 4.23
N SER A 7 -5.92 6.00 5.16
CA SER A 7 -5.06 5.21 6.05
C SER A 7 -5.84 4.21 6.90
N ILE A 8 -7.00 4.60 7.45
CA ILE A 8 -7.85 3.70 8.23
C ILE A 8 -8.34 2.54 7.35
N VAL A 9 -8.81 2.84 6.14
CA VAL A 9 -9.25 1.81 5.18
C VAL A 9 -8.10 0.87 4.84
N VAL A 10 -6.90 1.39 4.59
CA VAL A 10 -5.70 0.57 4.34
C VAL A 10 -5.34 -0.30 5.54
N GLY A 11 -5.47 0.22 6.77
CA GLY A 11 -5.28 -0.56 8.00
C GLY A 11 -6.26 -1.75 8.09
N LEU A 12 -7.55 -1.52 7.86
CA LEU A 12 -8.57 -2.57 7.83
C LEU A 12 -8.32 -3.58 6.71
N TYR A 13 -7.85 -3.09 5.57
CA TYR A 13 -7.51 -3.92 4.42
C TYR A 13 -6.38 -4.90 4.74
N CYS A 14 -5.30 -4.45 5.40
CA CYS A 14 -4.23 -5.32 5.87
C CYS A 14 -4.74 -6.43 6.81
N VAL A 15 -5.62 -6.09 7.76
CA VAL A 15 -6.22 -7.08 8.67
C VAL A 15 -7.06 -8.11 7.91
N THR A 16 -7.83 -7.65 6.91
CA THR A 16 -8.67 -8.52 6.08
C THR A 16 -7.83 -9.51 5.27
N ILE A 17 -6.78 -9.04 4.60
CA ILE A 17 -5.84 -9.88 3.86
C ILE A 17 -5.21 -10.92 4.79
N PHE A 18 -4.71 -10.48 5.95
CA PHE A 18 -4.11 -11.38 6.92
C PHE A 18 -5.10 -12.47 7.36
N TRP A 19 -6.34 -12.10 7.64
CA TRP A 19 -7.38 -13.05 8.04
C TRP A 19 -7.70 -14.07 6.93
N MET A 20 -7.76 -13.63 5.67
CA MET A 20 -7.97 -14.50 4.52
C MET A 20 -6.80 -15.46 4.26
N LEU A 21 -5.55 -15.02 4.45
CA LEU A 21 -4.36 -15.85 4.19
C LEU A 21 -4.05 -16.82 5.33
N ARG A 22 -4.38 -16.46 6.58
CA ARG A 22 -4.03 -17.23 7.79
C ARG A 22 -4.39 -18.73 7.74
N PRO A 23 -5.54 -19.18 7.21
CA PRO A 23 -5.89 -20.60 7.16
C PRO A 23 -4.96 -21.42 6.26
N TYR A 24 -4.30 -20.78 5.28
CA TYR A 24 -3.52 -21.44 4.25
C TYR A 24 -2.01 -21.38 4.49
N ILE A 25 -1.53 -20.40 5.25
CA ILE A 25 -0.10 -20.16 5.49
C ILE A 25 0.22 -20.33 6.97
N LEU A 26 0.93 -21.41 7.30
CA LEU A 26 1.30 -21.75 8.68
C LEU A 26 2.53 -20.99 9.17
N ASP A 27 3.48 -20.70 8.28
CA ASP A 27 4.68 -19.95 8.65
C ASP A 27 4.36 -18.46 8.89
N LYS A 28 4.74 -17.97 10.07
CA LYS A 28 4.42 -16.62 10.52
C LYS A 28 5.09 -15.55 9.65
N ASN A 29 6.34 -15.77 9.25
CA ASN A 29 7.09 -14.80 8.46
C ASN A 29 6.55 -14.74 7.02
N ALA A 30 6.27 -15.90 6.42
CA ALA A 30 5.61 -16.00 5.13
C ALA A 30 4.24 -15.32 5.15
N LEU A 31 3.44 -15.52 6.20
CA LEU A 31 2.14 -14.88 6.33
C LEU A 31 2.24 -13.35 6.38
N PHE A 32 3.21 -12.81 7.12
CA PHE A 32 3.44 -11.36 7.21
C PHE A 32 3.95 -10.76 5.90
N PHE A 33 4.92 -11.41 5.28
CA PHE A 33 5.42 -11.04 3.98
C PHE A 33 4.30 -11.03 2.93
N LEU A 34 3.53 -12.13 2.85
CA LEU A 34 2.42 -12.27 1.91
C LEU A 34 1.30 -11.29 2.18
N THR A 35 1.08 -10.87 3.43
CA THR A 35 0.11 -9.80 3.75
C THR A 35 0.52 -8.48 3.11
N GLY A 36 1.79 -8.05 3.31
CA GLY A 36 2.31 -6.83 2.69
C GLY A 36 2.35 -6.91 1.16
N PHE A 37 2.85 -8.02 0.62
CA PHE A 37 2.90 -8.28 -0.82
C PHE A 37 1.50 -8.23 -1.45
N SER A 38 0.53 -8.93 -0.86
CA SER A 38 -0.84 -8.99 -1.38
C SER A 38 -1.55 -7.65 -1.26
N LYS A 39 -1.25 -6.85 -0.23
CA LYS A 39 -1.80 -5.48 -0.08
C LYS A 39 -1.46 -4.64 -1.31
N HIS A 40 -0.19 -4.62 -1.73
CA HIS A 40 0.22 -3.90 -2.95
C HIS A 40 -0.39 -4.52 -4.20
N LEU A 41 -0.23 -5.84 -4.34
CA LEU A 41 -0.62 -6.59 -5.54
C LEU A 41 -2.11 -6.42 -5.83
N PHE A 42 -2.96 -6.67 -4.83
CA PHE A 42 -4.39 -6.56 -4.97
C PHE A 42 -4.83 -5.10 -5.11
N GLY A 43 -4.15 -4.15 -4.47
CA GLY A 43 -4.40 -2.73 -4.69
C GLY A 43 -4.22 -2.33 -6.15
N TRP A 44 -3.19 -2.87 -6.81
CA TRP A 44 -2.97 -2.68 -8.25
C TRP A 44 -4.05 -3.37 -9.09
N ILE A 45 -4.37 -4.64 -8.81
CA ILE A 45 -5.39 -5.42 -9.55
C ILE A 45 -6.76 -4.75 -9.47
N LEU A 46 -7.13 -4.22 -8.31
CA LEU A 46 -8.38 -3.50 -8.08
C LEU A 46 -8.38 -2.08 -8.66
N GLY A 47 -7.27 -1.64 -9.25
CA GLY A 47 -7.15 -0.31 -9.85
C GLY A 47 -7.15 0.83 -8.84
N LEU A 48 -6.77 0.57 -7.57
CA LEU A 48 -6.71 1.61 -6.54
C LEU A 48 -5.75 2.74 -6.94
N GLN A 49 -4.65 2.42 -7.62
CA GLN A 49 -3.73 3.40 -8.20
C GLN A 49 -4.42 4.36 -9.18
N THR A 50 -5.28 3.84 -10.06
CA THR A 50 -6.09 4.67 -10.97
C THR A 50 -7.12 5.50 -10.19
N TYR A 51 -7.70 4.94 -9.13
CA TYR A 51 -8.60 5.68 -8.24
C TYR A 51 -7.86 6.85 -7.57
N TYR A 52 -6.65 6.64 -7.04
CA TYR A 52 -5.82 7.69 -6.47
C TYR A 52 -5.48 8.78 -7.51
N CYS A 53 -5.15 8.41 -8.74
CA CYS A 53 -4.93 9.37 -9.84
C CYS A 53 -6.16 10.20 -10.20
N LYS A 54 -7.38 9.82 -9.82
CA LYS A 54 -8.62 10.53 -10.16
C LYS A 54 -9.21 11.29 -8.98
N PHE A 55 -9.13 10.71 -7.79
CA PHE A 55 -9.84 11.18 -6.59
C PHE A 55 -8.92 11.40 -5.38
N GLY A 56 -7.63 11.03 -5.48
CA GLY A 56 -6.64 11.19 -4.43
C GLY A 56 -6.24 12.66 -4.29
N ASN A 57 -6.23 13.16 -3.06
CA ASN A 57 -5.85 14.54 -2.76
C ASN A 57 -4.38 14.82 -3.16
N ALA A 58 -3.50 13.83 -3.00
CA ALA A 58 -2.08 13.95 -3.37
C ALA A 58 -1.89 14.22 -4.88
N CYS A 59 -2.84 13.73 -5.69
CA CYS A 59 -2.82 13.82 -7.14
C CYS A 59 -3.64 15.00 -7.68
N GLU A 60 -4.34 15.78 -6.85
CA GLU A 60 -5.30 16.82 -7.29
C GLU A 60 -4.70 17.78 -8.34
N ARG A 61 -3.44 18.18 -8.14
CA ARG A 61 -2.71 19.08 -9.07
C ARG A 61 -2.38 18.44 -10.43
N TYR A 62 -2.42 17.12 -10.52
CA TYR A 62 -2.15 16.33 -11.73
C TYR A 62 -3.45 15.85 -12.41
N ASN A 63 -4.63 16.06 -11.80
CA ASN A 63 -5.93 15.58 -12.28
C ASN A 63 -6.49 16.32 -13.51
N SER A 64 -5.72 17.18 -14.18
CA SER A 64 -6.18 18.07 -15.28
C SER A 64 -6.51 17.35 -16.61
N GLY A 65 -7.06 16.13 -16.58
CA GLY A 65 -7.47 15.37 -17.78
C GLY A 65 -7.01 13.92 -17.85
N ALA A 66 -6.69 13.29 -16.71
CA ALA A 66 -6.22 11.91 -16.63
C ALA A 66 -7.35 10.89 -16.85
N ASN A 67 -7.85 10.78 -18.09
CA ASN A 67 -8.83 9.74 -18.47
C ASN A 67 -8.21 8.36 -18.74
N THR A 68 -6.89 8.29 -18.85
CA THR A 68 -6.15 7.04 -19.02
C THR A 68 -4.85 7.14 -18.22
N MET A 69 -4.69 6.26 -17.23
CA MET A 69 -3.36 5.92 -16.71
C MET A 69 -2.49 5.59 -17.93
N ARG A 70 -1.24 6.06 -17.99
CA ARG A 70 -0.31 5.61 -19.03
C ARG A 70 -0.37 4.08 -18.98
N SER A 71 -0.84 3.45 -20.06
CA SER A 71 -1.04 2.00 -20.14
C SER A 71 0.28 1.33 -19.77
N PHE A 72 0.39 0.94 -18.50
CA PHE A 72 1.66 0.69 -17.86
C PHE A 72 2.14 -0.69 -18.33
N SER A 73 3.03 -0.67 -19.32
CA SER A 73 3.81 -1.83 -19.77
C SER A 73 4.83 -2.25 -18.70
N PHE A 74 4.41 -2.55 -17.47
CA PHE A 74 5.36 -2.80 -16.40
C PHE A 74 4.84 -3.76 -15.31
N LYS A 75 4.41 -4.95 -15.74
CA LYS A 75 4.15 -6.08 -14.83
C LYS A 75 5.34 -6.37 -13.90
N GLY A 76 6.58 -6.14 -14.38
CA GLY A 76 7.81 -6.40 -13.61
C GLY A 76 8.06 -5.42 -12.45
N GLN A 77 7.71 -4.14 -12.59
CA GLN A 77 7.91 -3.10 -11.58
C GLN A 77 6.88 -3.25 -10.49
N MET A 78 5.62 -3.52 -10.87
CA MET A 78 4.58 -3.84 -9.91
C MET A 78 4.93 -5.05 -9.06
N PHE A 79 5.50 -6.11 -9.66
CA PHE A 79 5.98 -7.26 -8.90
C PHE A 79 7.13 -6.90 -7.95
N ALA A 80 8.12 -6.13 -8.43
CA ALA A 80 9.26 -5.68 -7.63
C ALA A 80 8.84 -4.77 -6.46
N GLU A 81 7.91 -3.84 -6.70
CA GLU A 81 7.32 -2.97 -5.67
C GLU A 81 6.53 -3.80 -4.65
N SER A 82 5.74 -4.78 -5.10
CA SER A 82 5.01 -5.68 -4.21
C SER A 82 5.98 -6.51 -3.35
N LEU A 83 7.09 -6.97 -3.94
CA LEU A 83 8.15 -7.69 -3.22
C LEU A 83 8.79 -6.79 -2.16
N ALA A 84 9.13 -5.56 -2.52
CA ALA A 84 9.73 -4.58 -1.62
C ALA A 84 8.76 -4.22 -0.47
N GLU A 85 7.48 -4.00 -0.76
CA GLU A 85 6.46 -3.77 0.25
C GLU A 85 6.28 -4.98 1.18
N GLY A 86 6.28 -6.20 0.64
CA GLY A 86 6.21 -7.42 1.44
C GLY A 86 7.38 -7.55 2.43
N LEU A 87 8.61 -7.28 1.97
CA LEU A 87 9.81 -7.28 2.81
C LEU A 87 9.77 -6.17 3.87
N LEU A 88 9.40 -4.94 3.46
CA LEU A 88 9.26 -3.81 4.37
C LEU A 88 8.23 -4.11 5.47
N PHE A 89 7.08 -4.67 5.09
CA PHE A 89 6.02 -5.04 6.01
C PHE A 89 6.47 -6.09 7.01
N LEU A 90 7.18 -7.14 6.56
CA LEU A 90 7.74 -8.17 7.43
C LEU A 90 8.71 -7.56 8.47
N VAL A 91 9.67 -6.76 8.02
CA VAL A 91 10.71 -6.17 8.88
C VAL A 91 10.08 -5.22 9.90
N LEU A 92 9.21 -4.30 9.47
CA LEU A 92 8.57 -3.34 10.37
C LEU A 92 7.67 -4.03 11.39
N LEU A 93 6.95 -5.08 10.98
CA LEU A 93 6.09 -5.82 11.90
C LEU A 93 6.90 -6.57 12.96
N GLN A 94 8.03 -7.18 12.59
CA GLN A 94 8.95 -7.80 13.55
C GLN A 94 9.50 -6.78 14.55
N ILE A 95 9.89 -5.59 14.09
CA ILE A 95 10.35 -4.49 14.95
C ILE A 95 9.23 -4.07 15.91
N LEU A 96 8.01 -3.88 15.42
CA LEU A 96 6.87 -3.50 16.25
C LEU A 96 6.55 -4.56 17.31
N PHE A 97 6.53 -5.84 16.95
CA PHE A 97 6.32 -6.92 17.92
C PHE A 97 7.39 -6.93 19.03
N LYS A 98 8.64 -6.61 18.69
CA LYS A 98 9.74 -6.50 19.66
C LYS A 98 9.57 -5.29 20.58
N ILE A 99 9.19 -4.13 20.04
CA ILE A 99 8.98 -2.89 20.80
C ILE A 99 7.82 -3.05 21.79
N VAL A 100 6.70 -3.62 21.34
CA VAL A 100 5.48 -3.77 22.16
C VAL A 100 5.49 -5.03 23.04
N ASN A 101 6.59 -5.79 23.01
CA ASN A 101 6.81 -7.03 23.77
C ASN A 101 5.63 -8.02 23.70
N ASN A 102 4.97 -8.13 22.54
CA ASN A 102 3.76 -8.93 22.33
C ASN A 102 2.55 -8.62 23.25
N THR A 103 2.53 -7.48 23.95
CA THR A 103 1.42 -7.09 24.83
C THR A 103 0.15 -6.73 24.05
N LEU A 104 0.31 -6.23 22.82
CA LEU A 104 -0.81 -5.87 21.96
C LEU A 104 -1.27 -7.04 21.08
N ASN A 105 -2.57 -7.09 20.83
CA ASN A 105 -3.16 -8.05 19.91
C ASN A 105 -2.58 -7.87 18.50
N LYS A 106 -2.16 -8.98 17.85
CA LYS A 106 -1.61 -9.01 16.49
C LYS A 106 -2.47 -8.27 15.46
N TYR A 107 -3.79 -8.31 15.58
CA TYR A 107 -4.70 -7.62 14.65
C TYR A 107 -4.61 -6.10 14.81
N VAL A 108 -4.45 -5.61 16.04
CA VAL A 108 -4.24 -4.18 16.32
C VAL A 108 -2.88 -3.73 15.78
N ILE A 109 -1.83 -4.53 15.97
CA ILE A 109 -0.50 -4.21 15.44
C ILE A 109 -0.52 -4.15 13.91
N LEU A 110 -1.18 -5.10 13.24
CA LEU A 110 -1.34 -5.11 11.78
C LEU A 110 -2.11 -3.89 11.27
N PHE A 111 -3.22 -3.55 11.93
CA PHE A 111 -4.01 -2.37 11.62
C PHE A 111 -3.17 -1.10 11.73
N LEU A 112 -2.51 -0.91 12.88
CA LEU A 112 -1.66 0.25 13.13
C LEU A 112 -0.49 0.34 12.14
N LEU A 113 0.16 -0.79 11.82
CA LEU A 113 1.22 -0.81 10.82
C LEU A 113 0.69 -0.37 9.44
N GLY A 114 -0.47 -0.86 9.01
CA GLY A 114 -1.09 -0.44 7.75
C GLY A 114 -1.39 1.07 7.72
N VAL A 115 -1.98 1.60 8.79
CA VAL A 115 -2.26 3.04 8.94
C VAL A 115 -0.97 3.86 8.89
N LEU A 116 0.02 3.51 9.71
CA LEU A 116 1.28 4.25 9.83
C LEU A 116 2.09 4.23 8.54
N LEU A 117 2.13 3.09 7.86
CA LEU A 117 2.88 2.95 6.61
C LEU A 117 2.22 3.73 5.47
N HIS A 118 0.89 3.77 5.42
CA HIS A 118 0.18 4.61 4.44
C HIS A 118 0.41 6.11 4.72
N LEU A 119 0.28 6.53 5.98
CA LEU A 119 0.56 7.92 6.37
C LEU A 119 2.01 8.32 6.10
N SER A 120 2.98 7.44 6.37
CA SER A 120 4.38 7.76 6.14
C SER A 120 4.69 7.96 4.64
N PHE A 121 4.08 7.17 3.76
CA PHE A 121 4.23 7.35 2.31
C PHE A 121 3.61 8.64 1.81
N GLU A 122 2.48 9.04 2.39
CA GLU A 122 1.86 10.33 2.11
C GLU A 122 2.77 11.49 2.55
N LEU A 123 3.22 11.47 3.81
CA LEU A 123 4.06 12.53 4.39
C LEU A 123 5.45 12.61 3.75
N SER A 124 5.99 11.48 3.28
CA SER A 124 7.29 11.44 2.58
C SER A 124 7.19 11.91 1.13
N GLY A 125 5.98 12.21 0.64
CA GLY A 125 5.75 12.61 -0.75
C GLY A 125 5.92 11.49 -1.77
N ILE A 126 5.94 10.22 -1.33
CA ILE A 126 6.05 9.06 -2.23
C ILE A 126 4.81 8.99 -3.13
N HIS A 127 3.62 9.19 -2.58
CA HIS A 127 2.40 9.27 -3.38
C HIS A 127 2.43 10.46 -4.35
N HIS A 128 3.02 11.60 -3.98
CA HIS A 128 3.15 12.73 -4.88
C HIS A 128 4.07 12.43 -6.07
N ARG A 129 5.19 11.73 -5.84
CA ARG A 129 6.06 11.22 -6.91
C ARG A 129 5.34 10.22 -7.79
N PHE A 130 4.62 9.27 -7.18
CA PHE A 130 3.76 8.36 -7.90
C PHE A 130 2.78 9.13 -8.81
N CYS A 131 2.11 10.17 -8.30
CA CYS A 131 1.20 10.98 -9.11
C CYS A 131 1.90 11.67 -10.28
N LEU A 132 3.09 12.22 -10.06
CA LEU A 132 3.88 12.90 -11.09
C LEU A 132 4.27 11.94 -12.22
N GLU A 133 4.71 10.73 -11.89
CA GLU A 133 5.22 9.75 -12.84
C GLU A 133 4.10 8.99 -13.56
N ASN A 134 3.00 8.72 -12.86
CA ASN A 134 1.96 7.77 -13.30
C ASN A 134 0.65 8.45 -13.71
N CYS A 135 0.32 9.60 -13.11
CA CYS A 135 -0.94 10.31 -13.36
C CYS A 135 -0.78 11.52 -14.31
N ASN A 136 0.43 12.08 -14.46
CA ASN A 136 0.66 13.25 -15.31
C ASN A 136 0.84 12.85 -16.79
N ARG A 137 0.07 13.46 -17.69
CA ARG A 137 0.11 13.22 -19.14
C ARG A 137 1.07 14.15 -19.91
N LYS A 138 1.76 15.08 -19.24
CA LYS A 138 2.47 16.21 -19.89
C LYS A 138 3.94 16.00 -20.32
N SER A 139 4.48 14.78 -20.40
CA SER A 139 5.77 14.58 -21.08
C SER A 139 5.62 13.63 -22.26
N HIS A 140 6.19 14.05 -23.40
CA HIS A 140 6.15 13.43 -24.72
C HIS A 140 4.99 13.88 -25.62
N TYR A 141 4.99 15.17 -25.97
CA TYR A 141 5.00 15.58 -27.38
C TYR A 141 6.39 16.12 -27.69
#